data_AF-A0A9D5JRQ0-F1
#
_entry.id   AF-A0A9D5JRQ0-F1
#
_cell.length_a   1.000
_cell.length_b   1.000
_cell.length_c   1.000
_cell.angle_alpha   90.00
_cell.angle_beta   90.00
_cell.angle_gamma   90.00
#
_symmetry.space_group_name_H-M   'P 1'
#
loop_
_entity.id
_entity.type
_entity.pdbx_description
1 polymer ?
#
loop_
_entity_poly.entity_id
_entity_poly.type
_entity_poly.pdbx_seq_one_letter_code
_entity_poly.pdbx_strand_id
1 'polypeptide(L)'
;MLGRHCCDWWNQLADYTSGCDDRNRCDHQPSDDRYHQQDLYHVVLHTSVIPNLIDTHSHLHFGAYDEDRDAVLLRMQEQGIQTIVVGTNGATSKAAVAFAERSASVFASVGYHPSHMIHAIEEDYEEADPNPYDPGLLRQLASANSVVAIGETGLDYSYLQDRDDIEMRKVEQRRVFKEHLEIAHELHLPVIIHARDTYDEISSIISQQSQPVRGVMHCYNGTWAEAERLLAIGLMISFTGLVTFKPKKSIPETDQLQRVAERIPLDRFMIETDAPWLAPEPNRGKRNDPTMVKYIAEKIAELRGITLEEVAVASTQNAMRFFRLDEHIHS
;
A
#
# COMPACT_ATOMS: atom_id res chain seq x y z
N MET A 1 -30.95 -25.37 -37.15
CA MET A 1 -30.52 -24.90 -38.49
C MET A 1 -30.55 -23.39 -38.48
N LEU A 2 -29.39 -22.78 -38.76
CA LEU A 2 -29.12 -21.48 -39.40
C LEU A 2 -30.02 -20.27 -39.01
N GLY A 3 -29.52 -19.11 -38.61
CA GLY A 3 -28.16 -18.59 -38.72
C GLY A 3 -28.00 -17.23 -38.03
N ARG A 4 -26.72 -16.86 -37.88
CA ARG A 4 -26.19 -15.57 -37.44
C ARG A 4 -26.35 -14.52 -38.55
N HIS A 5 -26.26 -13.24 -38.19
CA HIS A 5 -25.34 -12.19 -38.72
C HIS A 5 -25.77 -10.83 -38.12
N CYS A 6 -24.92 -10.11 -37.37
CA CYS A 6 -23.83 -9.20 -37.82
C CYS A 6 -24.35 -8.13 -38.79
N CYS A 7 -24.00 -6.85 -38.74
CA CYS A 7 -23.11 -6.05 -37.91
C CYS A 7 -23.28 -4.57 -38.35
N ASP A 8 -22.91 -3.65 -37.47
CA ASP A 8 -22.27 -2.35 -37.71
C ASP A 8 -23.03 -1.19 -38.36
N TRP A 9 -23.08 -0.09 -37.60
CA TRP A 9 -23.35 1.29 -38.04
C TRP A 9 -22.11 2.14 -37.72
N TRP A 10 -21.51 2.73 -38.75
CA TRP A 10 -20.54 3.82 -38.69
C TRP A 10 -20.97 4.93 -39.67
N ASN A 11 -20.67 6.17 -39.29
CA ASN A 11 -20.66 7.44 -40.06
C ASN A 11 -21.94 8.30 -40.17
N GLN A 12 -21.85 9.46 -39.51
CA GLN A 12 -22.42 10.77 -39.85
C GLN A 12 -21.57 11.77 -39.03
N LEU A 13 -20.83 12.73 -39.59
CA LEU A 13 -21.27 13.85 -40.41
C LEU A 13 -20.07 14.46 -41.15
N ALA A 14 -20.27 14.77 -42.43
CA ALA A 14 -19.56 15.83 -43.15
C ALA A 14 -20.56 16.98 -43.33
N ASP A 15 -20.09 18.22 -43.23
CA ASP A 15 -20.42 19.31 -44.15
C ASP A 15 -19.77 20.62 -43.66
N TYR A 16 -18.90 21.19 -44.49
CA TYR A 16 -19.08 22.51 -45.12
C TYR A 16 -17.80 22.87 -45.89
N THR A 17 -17.92 22.97 -47.21
CA THR A 17 -16.92 23.48 -48.16
C THR A 17 -17.40 24.79 -48.77
N SER A 18 -16.50 25.78 -48.85
CA SER A 18 -16.51 26.93 -49.77
C SER A 18 -15.17 27.67 -49.59
N GLY A 19 -14.32 27.98 -50.56
CA GLY A 19 -14.28 27.84 -52.01
C GLY A 19 -12.92 28.40 -52.51
N CYS A 20 -12.57 28.00 -53.74
CA CYS A 20 -11.47 28.38 -54.67
C CYS A 20 -10.96 29.86 -54.61
N ASP A 21 -9.78 30.28 -55.12
CA ASP A 21 -8.96 29.78 -56.23
C ASP A 21 -7.54 30.44 -56.29
N ASP A 22 -6.60 29.67 -56.86
CA ASP A 22 -5.41 29.93 -57.72
C ASP A 22 -4.52 31.23 -57.77
N ARG A 23 -3.20 30.94 -57.72
CA ARG A 23 -2.01 31.48 -58.47
C ARG A 23 -1.50 32.94 -58.28
N ASN A 24 -0.27 33.08 -57.72
CA ASN A 24 0.88 33.72 -58.41
C ASN A 24 2.22 33.68 -57.62
N ARG A 25 3.34 33.75 -58.37
CA ARG A 25 4.76 33.60 -57.99
C ARG A 25 5.39 34.79 -57.22
N CYS A 26 6.35 34.42 -56.36
CA CYS A 26 7.67 35.01 -56.04
C CYS A 26 7.88 36.53 -55.88
N ASP A 27 8.39 36.98 -54.71
CA ASP A 27 9.70 37.67 -54.61
C ASP A 27 10.22 37.81 -53.15
N HIS A 28 11.54 37.99 -53.03
CA HIS A 28 12.38 38.02 -51.81
C HIS A 28 12.14 39.21 -50.84
N GLN A 29 12.23 38.98 -49.52
CA GLN A 29 13.37 39.33 -48.63
C GLN A 29 13.00 39.22 -47.12
N PRO A 30 13.98 39.10 -46.19
CA PRO A 30 13.80 38.58 -44.84
C PRO A 30 13.72 39.66 -43.75
N SER A 31 12.90 39.41 -42.73
CA SER A 31 12.98 40.05 -41.40
C SER A 31 12.40 39.04 -40.41
N ASP A 32 13.25 38.24 -39.77
CA ASP A 32 13.77 38.56 -38.43
C ASP A 32 12.63 38.94 -37.48
N ASP A 33 11.94 37.92 -36.97
CA ASP A 33 11.38 38.02 -35.62
C ASP A 33 11.37 36.64 -34.97
N ARG A 34 12.13 36.60 -33.87
CA ARG A 34 12.42 35.46 -33.02
C ARG A 34 11.13 34.97 -32.37
N TYR A 35 10.51 33.95 -32.97
CA TYR A 35 9.48 33.17 -32.29
C TYR A 35 10.10 31.96 -31.60
N HIS A 36 9.73 31.84 -30.33
CA HIS A 36 10.27 30.96 -29.32
C HIS A 36 10.40 29.51 -29.77
N GLN A 37 11.64 29.03 -29.72
CA GLN A 37 12.02 27.63 -29.76
C GLN A 37 11.82 27.04 -28.36
N GLN A 38 10.57 26.88 -27.93
CA GLN A 38 10.17 26.25 -26.68
C GLN A 38 8.75 25.71 -26.86
N ASP A 39 8.63 24.51 -27.43
CA ASP A 39 7.42 23.66 -27.33
C ASP A 39 7.75 22.27 -27.91
N LEU A 40 8.77 21.62 -27.34
CA LEU A 40 9.11 20.22 -27.63
C LEU A 40 9.34 19.45 -26.33
N TYR A 41 8.39 19.46 -25.40
CA TYR A 41 8.40 18.50 -24.30
C TYR A 41 6.97 18.13 -23.85
N HIS A 42 6.80 16.82 -23.62
CA HIS A 42 5.65 16.13 -23.00
C HIS A 42 4.48 15.72 -23.90
N VAL A 43 4.75 14.76 -24.78
CA VAL A 43 3.80 13.65 -24.97
C VAL A 43 4.17 12.59 -23.94
N VAL A 44 3.50 12.59 -22.78
CA VAL A 44 3.54 11.46 -21.85
C VAL A 44 2.74 10.34 -22.50
N LEU A 45 3.43 9.37 -23.09
CA LEU A 45 2.81 8.09 -23.42
C LEU A 45 2.45 7.42 -22.09
N HIS A 46 1.18 7.49 -21.70
CA HIS A 46 0.61 6.65 -20.64
C HIS A 46 0.57 5.20 -21.11
N THR A 47 1.73 4.57 -21.19
CA THR A 47 1.80 3.11 -21.08
C THR A 47 1.70 2.81 -19.60
N SER A 48 0.64 2.10 -19.19
CA SER A 48 0.50 1.57 -17.84
C SER A 48 1.66 0.58 -17.60
N VAL A 49 2.76 1.08 -17.03
CA VAL A 49 3.92 0.25 -16.69
C VAL A 49 3.59 -0.42 -15.37
N ILE A 50 3.43 -1.75 -15.41
CA ILE A 50 3.29 -2.56 -14.19
C ILE A 50 4.53 -2.26 -13.31
N PRO A 51 4.36 -1.90 -12.03
CA PRO A 51 5.49 -1.64 -11.16
C PRO A 51 6.37 -2.88 -11.00
N ASN A 52 7.66 -2.69 -10.77
CA ASN A 52 8.59 -3.79 -10.51
C ASN A 52 8.32 -4.40 -9.13
N LEU A 53 8.06 -3.55 -8.13
CA LEU A 53 7.74 -3.94 -6.77
C LEU A 53 6.71 -2.96 -6.19
N ILE A 54 5.84 -3.46 -5.32
CA ILE A 54 4.94 -2.64 -4.52
C ILE A 54 5.31 -2.85 -3.06
N ASP A 55 5.69 -1.78 -2.38
CA ASP A 55 5.80 -1.73 -0.93
C ASP A 55 4.42 -1.50 -0.32
N THR A 56 3.79 -2.58 0.17
CA THR A 56 2.38 -2.53 0.61
C THR A 56 2.16 -1.80 1.93
N HIS A 57 3.22 -1.36 2.61
CA HIS A 57 3.09 -0.64 3.87
C HIS A 57 4.33 0.20 4.18
N SER A 58 4.17 1.52 4.10
CA SER A 58 5.16 2.48 4.58
C SER A 58 4.51 3.69 5.23
N HIS A 59 5.31 4.48 5.93
CA HIS A 59 4.92 5.75 6.55
C HIS A 59 5.74 6.90 5.95
N LEU A 60 5.97 6.87 4.63
CA LEU A 60 6.78 7.88 3.91
C LEU A 60 6.27 9.33 4.08
N HIS A 61 4.99 9.50 4.42
CA HIS A 61 4.37 10.80 4.69
C HIS A 61 4.69 11.36 6.09
N PHE A 62 5.28 10.57 7.01
CA PHE A 62 5.63 11.03 8.35
C PHE A 62 6.80 12.02 8.34
N GLY A 63 6.91 12.81 9.41
CA GLY A 63 7.96 13.83 9.58
C GLY A 63 9.40 13.30 9.50
N ALA A 64 9.60 12.00 9.72
CA ALA A 64 10.89 11.32 9.56
C ALA A 64 11.53 11.49 8.16
N TYR A 65 10.76 11.92 7.16
CA TYR A 65 11.22 12.16 5.79
C TYR A 65 11.13 13.63 5.36
N ASP A 66 10.85 14.58 6.24
CA ASP A 66 10.61 15.98 5.85
C ASP A 66 11.76 16.61 5.05
N GLU A 67 13.01 16.22 5.35
CA GLU A 67 14.19 16.75 4.67
C GLU A 67 14.41 16.18 3.26
N ASP A 68 13.92 14.96 2.96
CA ASP A 68 14.31 14.24 1.75
C ASP A 68 13.21 13.38 1.09
N ARG A 69 11.95 13.56 1.48
CA ARG A 69 10.79 12.80 0.95
C ARG A 69 10.74 12.80 -0.58
N ASP A 70 10.92 13.96 -1.21
CA ASP A 70 10.89 14.08 -2.68
C ASP A 70 12.06 13.33 -3.34
N ALA A 71 13.22 13.27 -2.67
CA ALA A 71 14.36 12.48 -3.15
C ALA A 71 14.10 10.97 -3.02
N VAL A 72 13.39 10.53 -1.98
CA VAL A 72 12.93 9.13 -1.86
C VAL A 72 11.96 8.79 -2.98
N LEU A 73 10.97 9.66 -3.25
CA LEU A 73 10.00 9.48 -4.34
C LEU A 73 10.68 9.35 -5.70
N LEU A 74 11.67 10.19 -5.99
CA LEU A 74 12.43 10.11 -7.24
C LEU A 74 13.12 8.74 -7.38
N ARG A 75 13.79 8.27 -6.32
CA ARG A 75 14.44 6.94 -6.34
C ARG A 75 13.44 5.79 -6.52
N MET A 76 12.22 5.92 -5.98
CA MET A 76 11.15 4.94 -6.20
C MET A 76 10.74 4.92 -7.67
N GLN A 77 10.52 6.08 -8.28
CA GLN A 77 10.16 6.20 -9.70
C GLN A 77 11.24 5.60 -10.61
N GLU A 78 12.51 5.93 -10.37
CA GLU A 78 13.66 5.39 -11.12
C GLU A 78 13.75 3.86 -11.04
N GLN A 79 13.32 3.28 -9.92
CA GLN A 79 13.33 1.83 -9.68
C GLN A 79 12.01 1.14 -10.06
N GLY A 80 10.99 1.89 -10.51
CA GLY A 80 9.67 1.35 -10.79
C GLY A 80 8.94 0.82 -9.56
N ILE A 81 9.13 1.46 -8.40
CA ILE A 81 8.54 1.07 -7.11
C ILE A 81 7.33 1.95 -6.82
N GLN A 82 6.24 1.31 -6.39
CA GLN A 82 5.08 2.00 -5.81
C GLN A 82 4.98 1.68 -4.31
N THR A 83 4.23 2.51 -3.57
CA THR A 83 4.00 2.26 -2.14
C THR A 83 2.58 2.60 -1.72
N ILE A 84 2.11 1.92 -0.66
CA ILE A 84 0.92 2.32 0.09
C ILE A 84 1.41 3.00 1.38
N VAL A 85 1.08 4.28 1.52
CA VAL A 85 1.33 5.03 2.76
C VAL A 85 0.19 4.84 3.76
N VAL A 86 0.51 4.51 5.01
CA VAL A 86 -0.48 4.03 5.98
C VAL A 86 -0.70 5.04 7.11
N GLY A 87 -1.91 5.57 7.19
CA GLY A 87 -2.36 6.40 8.30
C GLY A 87 -2.59 5.58 9.58
N THR A 88 -2.25 6.16 10.73
CA THR A 88 -2.33 5.54 12.05
C THR A 88 -3.31 6.23 13.00
N ASN A 89 -3.80 7.41 12.64
CA ASN A 89 -4.85 8.18 13.32
C ASN A 89 -5.51 9.17 12.34
N GLY A 90 -6.41 10.03 12.82
CA GLY A 90 -7.12 11.00 11.97
C GLY A 90 -6.20 12.02 11.28
N ALA A 91 -5.19 12.54 11.98
CA ALA A 91 -4.22 13.48 11.43
C ALA A 91 -3.29 12.83 10.39
N THR A 92 -2.68 11.68 10.72
CA THR A 92 -1.79 10.96 9.80
C THR A 92 -2.55 10.41 8.60
N SER A 93 -3.79 9.96 8.77
CA SER A 93 -4.65 9.53 7.65
C SER A 93 -4.95 10.68 6.68
N LYS A 94 -5.22 11.90 7.18
CA LYS A 94 -5.36 13.09 6.31
C LYS A 94 -4.07 13.38 5.53
N ALA A 95 -2.93 13.30 6.20
CA ALA A 95 -1.63 13.52 5.57
C ALA A 95 -1.30 12.43 4.53
N ALA A 96 -1.64 11.17 4.80
CA ALA A 96 -1.49 10.06 3.86
C ALA A 96 -2.29 10.28 2.58
N VAL A 97 -3.57 10.67 2.69
CA VAL A 97 -4.44 11.00 1.54
C VAL A 97 -3.85 12.15 0.73
N ALA A 98 -3.52 13.27 1.38
CA ALA A 98 -2.95 14.43 0.71
C ALA A 98 -1.60 14.13 0.03
N PHE A 99 -0.80 13.23 0.61
CA PHE A 99 0.46 12.82 0.02
C PHE A 99 0.26 11.90 -1.19
N ALA A 100 -0.66 10.93 -1.11
CA ALA A 100 -0.98 10.03 -2.21
C ALA A 100 -1.54 10.78 -3.44
N GLU A 101 -2.37 11.81 -3.23
CA GLU A 101 -2.90 12.63 -4.32
C GLU A 101 -1.83 13.41 -5.11
N ARG A 102 -0.61 13.54 -4.59
CA ARG A 102 0.51 14.22 -5.27
C ARG A 102 1.31 13.32 -6.20
N SER A 103 1.15 12.00 -6.16
CA SER A 103 2.02 11.08 -6.89
C SER A 103 1.30 9.81 -7.32
N ALA A 104 1.35 9.51 -8.62
CA ALA A 104 0.80 8.27 -9.17
C ALA A 104 1.48 6.98 -8.68
N SER A 105 2.63 7.09 -7.99
CA SER A 105 3.33 5.96 -7.39
C SER A 105 2.96 5.71 -5.92
N VAL A 106 2.02 6.48 -5.37
CA VAL A 106 1.65 6.44 -3.96
C VAL A 106 0.15 6.27 -3.81
N PHE A 107 -0.25 5.26 -3.05
CA PHE A 107 -1.62 5.06 -2.59
C PHE A 107 -1.71 5.27 -1.09
N ALA A 108 -2.91 5.43 -0.55
CA ALA A 108 -3.12 5.65 0.87
C ALA A 108 -3.94 4.52 1.51
N SER A 109 -3.66 4.26 2.78
CA SER A 109 -4.56 3.56 3.70
C SER A 109 -4.89 4.52 4.85
N VAL A 110 -6.13 4.46 5.34
CA VAL A 110 -6.59 5.32 6.43
C VAL A 110 -7.14 4.49 7.58
N GLY A 111 -6.81 4.87 8.81
CA GLY A 111 -7.13 4.05 9.97
C GLY A 111 -6.72 4.66 11.30
N TYR A 112 -6.96 3.87 12.34
CA TYR A 112 -6.61 4.14 13.73
C TYR A 112 -5.87 2.92 14.28
N HIS A 113 -4.56 3.07 14.42
CA HIS A 113 -3.67 2.02 14.92
C HIS A 113 -3.96 1.74 16.40
N PRO A 114 -3.94 0.47 16.86
CA PRO A 114 -4.26 0.11 18.24
C PRO A 114 -3.43 0.83 19.32
N SER A 115 -2.19 1.24 19.02
CA SER A 115 -1.36 2.02 19.97
C SER A 115 -1.79 3.49 20.10
N HIS A 116 -2.37 4.10 19.06
CA HIS A 116 -2.85 5.49 19.08
C HIS A 116 -4.23 5.62 19.73
N MET A 117 -4.90 4.49 20.01
CA MET A 117 -6.11 4.42 20.83
C MET A 117 -5.84 4.65 22.34
N ILE A 118 -4.58 4.92 22.70
CA ILE A 118 -4.15 5.21 24.05
C ILE A 118 -4.07 6.73 24.21
N HIS A 119 -5.06 7.33 24.86
CA HIS A 119 -5.10 8.78 25.18
C HIS A 119 -3.95 9.29 26.07
N ALA A 120 -2.93 8.49 26.38
CA ALA A 120 -1.85 8.86 27.30
C ALA A 120 -0.65 7.93 27.12
N ILE A 121 0.11 8.13 26.04
CA ILE A 121 1.54 7.82 26.05
C ILE A 121 2.24 9.18 25.97
N GLU A 122 2.75 9.64 27.11
CA GLU A 122 3.46 10.92 27.25
C GLU A 122 4.89 10.89 26.66
N GLU A 123 5.30 9.82 25.99
CA GLU A 123 6.68 9.69 25.50
C GLU A 123 6.72 9.21 24.03
N ASP A 124 7.40 10.04 23.22
CA ASP A 124 8.02 9.79 21.91
C ASP A 124 7.17 9.66 20.62
N TYR A 125 5.85 9.78 20.66
CA TYR A 125 5.08 10.03 19.41
C TYR A 125 4.75 11.52 19.31
N GLU A 126 5.54 12.26 18.52
CA GLU A 126 5.32 13.70 18.24
C GLU A 126 3.94 14.02 17.61
N GLU A 127 3.13 13.00 17.32
CA GLU A 127 1.81 13.13 16.69
C GLU A 127 0.70 12.43 17.52
N ALA A 128 0.65 12.68 18.83
CA ALA A 128 -0.55 12.40 19.61
C ALA A 128 -1.69 13.33 19.16
N ASP A 129 -2.56 12.85 18.26
CA ASP A 129 -3.78 13.57 17.89
C ASP A 129 -4.67 13.71 19.14
N PRO A 130 -4.99 14.93 19.59
CA PRO A 130 -5.94 15.13 20.69
C PRO A 130 -7.35 14.66 20.34
N ASN A 131 -7.65 14.33 19.08
CA ASN A 131 -8.95 13.83 18.68
C ASN A 131 -9.10 12.32 18.95
N PRO A 132 -10.18 11.91 19.64
CA PRO A 132 -10.54 10.51 19.78
C PRO A 132 -10.86 9.88 18.42
N TYR A 133 -10.98 8.55 18.43
CA TYR A 133 -11.50 7.79 17.30
C TYR A 133 -12.78 8.41 16.71
N ASP A 134 -12.72 8.75 15.41
CA ASP A 134 -13.82 9.36 14.67
C ASP A 134 -14.18 8.49 13.45
N PRO A 135 -15.23 7.65 13.54
CA PRO A 135 -15.66 6.80 12.44
C PRO A 135 -16.27 7.57 11.26
N GLY A 136 -16.70 8.83 11.48
CA GLY A 136 -17.24 9.70 10.44
C GLY A 136 -16.12 10.27 9.57
N LEU A 137 -15.06 10.78 10.21
CA LEU A 137 -13.85 11.20 9.51
C LEU A 137 -13.23 10.05 8.72
N LEU A 138 -13.16 8.85 9.31
CA LEU A 138 -12.60 7.68 8.62
C LEU A 138 -13.36 7.36 7.33
N ARG A 139 -14.70 7.32 7.36
CA ARG A 139 -15.52 7.11 6.15
C ARG A 139 -15.31 8.19 5.10
N GLN A 140 -15.21 9.45 5.53
CA GLN A 140 -14.95 10.58 4.64
C GLN A 140 -13.62 10.40 3.90
N LEU A 141 -12.53 10.12 4.64
CA LEU A 141 -11.21 9.95 4.04
C LEU A 141 -11.14 8.71 3.16
N ALA A 142 -11.74 7.60 3.60
CA ALA A 142 -11.74 6.33 2.87
C ALA A 142 -12.50 6.38 1.53
N SER A 143 -13.30 7.43 1.29
CA SER A 143 -13.99 7.64 0.02
C SER A 143 -13.12 8.32 -1.04
N ALA A 144 -11.89 8.73 -0.71
CA ALA A 144 -10.97 9.34 -1.67
C ALA A 144 -10.41 8.30 -2.66
N ASN A 145 -10.26 8.66 -3.92
CA ASN A 145 -9.78 7.75 -4.97
C ASN A 145 -8.35 7.24 -4.73
N SER A 146 -7.51 7.96 -3.99
CA SER A 146 -6.16 7.53 -3.63
C SER A 146 -6.14 6.51 -2.49
N VAL A 147 -7.28 6.30 -1.80
CA VAL A 147 -7.37 5.35 -0.68
C VAL A 147 -7.74 3.96 -1.18
N VAL A 148 -6.92 2.99 -0.82
CA VAL A 148 -7.02 1.59 -1.29
C VAL A 148 -7.24 0.59 -0.16
N ALA A 149 -7.24 1.03 1.10
CA ALA A 149 -7.48 0.17 2.25
C ALA A 149 -7.95 0.94 3.50
N ILE A 150 -8.59 0.20 4.41
CA ILE A 150 -8.77 0.62 5.80
C ILE A 150 -7.63 0.03 6.64
N GLY A 151 -6.91 0.88 7.35
CA GLY A 151 -5.78 0.51 8.15
C GLY A 151 -4.78 1.66 8.29
N GLU A 152 -3.93 1.65 9.31
CA GLU A 152 -3.64 0.47 10.11
C GLU A 152 -4.69 0.21 11.20
N THR A 153 -5.04 -1.06 11.41
CA THR A 153 -6.01 -1.47 12.44
C THR A 153 -5.65 -2.82 13.02
N GLY A 154 -6.16 -3.18 14.19
CA GLY A 154 -5.98 -4.52 14.76
C GLY A 154 -5.83 -4.45 16.26
N LEU A 155 -4.99 -5.32 16.81
CA LEU A 155 -4.83 -5.47 18.26
C LEU A 155 -3.34 -5.49 18.64
N ASP A 156 -2.96 -4.66 19.61
CA ASP A 156 -1.61 -4.63 20.19
C ASP A 156 -1.68 -4.35 21.69
N TYR A 157 -1.33 -5.36 22.49
CA TYR A 157 -1.33 -5.27 23.95
C TYR A 157 0.08 -5.10 24.54
N SER A 158 1.12 -5.02 23.70
CA SER A 158 2.52 -4.97 24.16
C SER A 158 2.79 -3.78 25.08
N TYR A 159 2.16 -2.63 24.81
CA TYR A 159 2.30 -1.40 25.59
C TYR A 159 1.27 -1.23 26.70
N LEU A 160 0.39 -2.22 26.91
CA LEU A 160 -0.65 -2.16 27.95
C LEU A 160 -0.23 -2.85 29.26
N GLN A 161 0.93 -3.51 29.26
CA GLN A 161 1.46 -4.17 30.45
C GLN A 161 1.62 -3.14 31.58
N ASP A 162 1.25 -3.55 32.80
CA ASP A 162 1.31 -2.73 34.01
C ASP A 162 0.36 -1.52 34.08
N ARG A 163 -0.63 -1.42 33.18
CA ARG A 163 -1.69 -0.39 33.27
C ARG A 163 -2.91 -0.88 34.05
N ASP A 164 -3.41 -0.04 34.95
CA ASP A 164 -4.66 -0.30 35.70
C ASP A 164 -5.90 -0.38 34.80
N ASP A 165 -5.86 0.26 33.63
CA ASP A 165 -6.96 0.32 32.66
C ASP A 165 -6.87 -0.70 31.51
N ILE A 166 -5.97 -1.70 31.61
CA ILE A 166 -5.68 -2.67 30.54
C ILE A 166 -6.91 -3.32 29.92
N GLU A 167 -7.86 -3.82 30.72
CA GLU A 167 -9.03 -4.54 30.18
C GLU A 167 -9.97 -3.60 29.41
N MET A 168 -10.14 -2.36 29.88
CA MET A 168 -10.92 -1.35 29.17
C MET A 168 -10.25 -1.02 27.82
N ARG A 169 -8.93 -0.91 27.77
CA ARG A 169 -8.17 -0.67 26.53
C ARG A 169 -8.28 -1.82 25.54
N LYS A 170 -8.23 -3.07 26.00
CA LYS A 170 -8.45 -4.25 25.14
C LYS A 170 -9.87 -4.27 24.58
N VAL A 171 -10.87 -3.92 25.39
CA VAL A 171 -12.26 -3.79 24.90
C VAL A 171 -12.36 -2.72 23.82
N GLU A 172 -11.69 -1.59 24.01
CA GLU A 172 -11.70 -0.48 23.05
C GLU A 172 -11.00 -0.83 21.72
N GLN A 173 -9.81 -1.45 21.76
CA GLN A 173 -9.14 -1.92 20.54
C GLN A 173 -10.01 -2.92 19.77
N ARG A 174 -10.66 -3.86 20.47
CA ARG A 174 -11.61 -4.81 19.86
C ARG A 174 -12.81 -4.11 19.23
N ARG A 175 -13.36 -3.09 19.89
CA ARG A 175 -14.50 -2.31 19.39
C ARG A 175 -14.12 -1.60 18.09
N VAL A 176 -13.03 -0.85 18.10
CA VAL A 176 -12.55 -0.10 16.92
C VAL A 176 -12.14 -1.02 15.78
N PHE A 177 -11.46 -2.14 16.08
CA PHE A 177 -11.12 -3.11 15.04
C PHE A 177 -12.38 -3.64 14.34
N LYS A 178 -13.43 -4.01 15.09
CA LYS A 178 -14.71 -4.44 14.49
C LYS A 178 -15.38 -3.34 13.65
N GLU A 179 -15.39 -2.10 14.13
CA GLU A 179 -15.95 -0.97 13.37
C GLU A 179 -15.15 -0.67 12.08
N HIS A 180 -13.83 -0.85 12.08
CA HIS A 180 -13.05 -0.80 10.84
C HIS A 180 -13.40 -1.93 9.88
N LEU A 181 -13.64 -3.15 10.36
CA LEU A 181 -14.10 -4.26 9.50
C LEU A 181 -15.47 -3.92 8.87
N GLU A 182 -16.37 -3.31 9.63
CA GLU A 182 -17.68 -2.86 9.13
C GLU A 182 -17.51 -1.77 8.06
N ILE A 183 -16.69 -0.74 8.31
CA ILE A 183 -16.41 0.33 7.34
C ILE A 183 -15.74 -0.21 6.07
N ALA A 184 -14.75 -1.09 6.21
CA ALA A 184 -14.07 -1.71 5.09
C ALA A 184 -15.06 -2.51 4.23
N HIS A 185 -16.00 -3.21 4.87
CA HIS A 185 -17.07 -3.92 4.18
C HIS A 185 -18.01 -2.95 3.44
N GLU A 186 -18.51 -1.91 4.12
CA GLU A 186 -19.38 -0.88 3.52
C GLU A 186 -18.75 -0.26 2.25
N LEU A 187 -17.45 -0.01 2.28
CA LEU A 187 -16.69 0.64 1.21
C LEU A 187 -16.02 -0.34 0.24
N HIS A 188 -16.20 -1.64 0.43
CA HIS A 188 -15.58 -2.70 -0.39
C HIS A 188 -14.03 -2.67 -0.41
N LEU A 189 -13.43 -2.08 0.62
CA LEU A 189 -11.99 -1.94 0.79
C LEU A 189 -11.41 -3.15 1.55
N PRO A 190 -10.15 -3.53 1.26
CA PRO A 190 -9.42 -4.46 2.10
C PRO A 190 -9.00 -3.80 3.42
N VAL A 191 -8.53 -4.63 4.37
CA VAL A 191 -7.97 -4.17 5.64
C VAL A 191 -6.49 -4.51 5.80
N ILE A 192 -5.71 -3.55 6.30
CA ILE A 192 -4.32 -3.73 6.72
C ILE A 192 -4.30 -3.94 8.24
N ILE A 193 -3.97 -5.17 8.65
CA ILE A 193 -4.13 -5.64 10.02
C ILE A 193 -2.78 -5.71 10.75
N HIS A 194 -2.63 -4.91 11.78
CA HIS A 194 -1.59 -4.99 12.79
C HIS A 194 -1.91 -6.04 13.84
N ALA A 195 -0.92 -6.85 14.16
CA ALA A 195 -1.01 -7.82 15.24
C ALA A 195 0.33 -7.94 15.96
N ARG A 196 0.28 -7.91 17.28
CA ARG A 196 1.43 -8.22 18.12
C ARG A 196 1.03 -9.20 19.20
N ASP A 197 1.38 -10.47 18.98
CA ASP A 197 1.01 -11.60 19.83
C ASP A 197 -0.52 -11.77 20.01
N THR A 198 -1.30 -11.29 19.04
CA THR A 198 -2.79 -11.25 19.06
C THR A 198 -3.43 -12.03 17.91
N TYR A 199 -2.67 -12.88 17.20
CA TYR A 199 -3.12 -13.59 15.99
C TYR A 199 -4.38 -14.46 16.22
N ASP A 200 -4.45 -15.19 17.33
CA ASP A 200 -5.60 -16.05 17.63
C ASP A 200 -6.87 -15.22 17.92
N GLU A 201 -6.73 -14.07 18.57
CA GLU A 201 -7.86 -13.18 18.87
C GLU A 201 -8.36 -12.49 17.60
N ILE A 202 -7.44 -11.99 16.76
CA ILE A 202 -7.76 -11.45 15.43
C ILE A 202 -8.48 -12.50 14.59
N SER A 203 -7.97 -13.73 14.55
CA SER A 203 -8.59 -14.84 13.82
C SER A 203 -10.01 -15.13 14.32
N SER A 204 -10.22 -15.10 15.64
CA SER A 204 -11.53 -15.28 16.26
C SER A 204 -12.51 -14.18 15.87
N ILE A 205 -12.10 -12.90 15.92
CA ILE A 205 -12.93 -11.75 15.53
C ILE A 205 -13.30 -11.82 14.05
N ILE A 206 -12.34 -12.13 13.18
CA ILE A 206 -12.56 -12.22 11.73
C ILE A 206 -13.50 -13.37 11.40
N SER A 207 -13.34 -14.53 12.04
CA SER A 207 -14.18 -15.71 11.80
C SER A 207 -15.63 -15.51 12.26
N GLN A 208 -15.89 -14.55 13.16
CA GLN A 208 -17.22 -14.19 13.63
C GLN A 208 -17.92 -13.14 12.74
N GLN A 209 -17.22 -12.57 11.76
CA GLN A 209 -17.84 -11.63 10.84
C GLN A 209 -18.88 -12.35 9.99
N SER A 210 -20.01 -11.66 9.74
CA SER A 210 -21.07 -12.19 8.89
C SER A 210 -20.67 -12.30 7.42
N GLN A 211 -19.56 -11.66 7.03
CA GLN A 211 -19.07 -11.58 5.67
C GLN A 211 -17.56 -11.82 5.61
N PRO A 212 -17.04 -12.40 4.51
CA PRO A 212 -15.60 -12.62 4.35
C PRO A 212 -14.81 -11.31 4.44
N VAL A 213 -13.73 -11.31 5.22
CA VAL A 213 -12.82 -10.17 5.35
C VAL A 213 -11.68 -10.31 4.35
N ARG A 214 -11.50 -9.30 3.49
CA ARG A 214 -10.32 -9.19 2.62
C ARG A 214 -9.20 -8.48 3.40
N GLY A 215 -8.39 -9.24 4.13
CA GLY A 215 -7.37 -8.68 5.03
C GLY A 215 -5.95 -9.18 4.77
N VAL A 216 -4.96 -8.34 5.07
CA VAL A 216 -3.54 -8.71 5.12
C VAL A 216 -3.01 -8.51 6.52
N MET A 217 -2.29 -9.50 7.02
CA MET A 217 -1.50 -9.38 8.24
C MET A 217 -0.19 -8.66 7.90
N HIS A 218 -0.14 -7.38 8.23
CA HIS A 218 1.06 -6.55 8.11
C HIS A 218 2.12 -7.01 9.12
N CYS A 219 3.39 -6.84 8.76
CA CYS A 219 4.57 -7.10 9.57
C CYS A 219 4.51 -8.47 10.27
N TYR A 220 4.15 -9.50 9.51
CA TYR A 220 3.98 -10.82 10.08
C TYR A 220 5.30 -11.34 10.65
N ASN A 221 5.28 -11.72 11.93
CA ASN A 221 6.44 -12.23 12.65
C ASN A 221 6.10 -13.48 13.49
N GLY A 222 5.01 -14.18 13.13
CA GLY A 222 4.60 -15.43 13.76
C GLY A 222 5.24 -16.67 13.12
N THR A 223 4.78 -17.83 13.57
CA THR A 223 5.21 -19.16 13.13
C THR A 223 4.47 -19.63 11.86
N TRP A 224 4.91 -20.73 11.24
CA TRP A 224 4.18 -21.32 10.12
C TRP A 224 2.80 -21.85 10.54
N ALA A 225 2.68 -22.42 11.73
CA ALA A 225 1.41 -22.97 12.21
C ALA A 225 0.35 -21.87 12.40
N GLU A 226 0.75 -20.68 12.84
CA GLU A 226 -0.12 -19.50 12.91
C GLU A 226 -0.47 -18.98 11.52
N ALA A 227 0.52 -18.90 10.62
CA ALA A 227 0.31 -18.48 9.25
C ALA A 227 -0.71 -19.36 8.52
N GLU A 228 -0.63 -20.69 8.67
CA GLU A 228 -1.60 -21.63 8.09
C GLU A 228 -3.03 -21.35 8.55
N ARG A 229 -3.23 -21.00 9.83
CA ARG A 229 -4.57 -20.67 10.35
C ARG A 229 -5.10 -19.37 9.76
N LEU A 230 -4.25 -18.34 9.66
CA LEU A 230 -4.60 -17.05 9.05
C LEU A 230 -4.92 -17.20 7.56
N LEU A 231 -4.16 -18.03 6.84
CA LEU A 231 -4.41 -18.35 5.45
C LEU A 231 -5.72 -19.15 5.29
N ALA A 232 -6.03 -20.06 6.21
CA ALA A 232 -7.27 -20.86 6.14
C ALA A 232 -8.53 -20.00 6.23
N ILE A 233 -8.48 -18.87 6.92
CA ILE A 233 -9.59 -17.89 7.01
C ILE A 233 -9.55 -16.82 5.89
N GLY A 234 -8.67 -16.98 4.90
CA GLY A 234 -8.65 -16.15 3.71
C GLY A 234 -7.76 -14.91 3.77
N LEU A 235 -6.99 -14.72 4.86
CA LEU A 235 -6.06 -13.60 4.94
C LEU A 235 -4.83 -13.83 4.06
N MET A 236 -4.15 -12.71 3.79
CA MET A 236 -2.80 -12.66 3.23
C MET A 236 -1.78 -12.34 4.32
N ILE A 237 -0.52 -12.61 4.06
CA ILE A 237 0.60 -12.28 4.94
C ILE A 237 1.56 -11.35 4.23
N SER A 238 2.06 -10.32 4.91
CA SER A 238 3.10 -9.45 4.38
C SER A 238 4.38 -9.57 5.18
N PHE A 239 5.52 -9.50 4.49
CA PHE A 239 6.84 -9.63 5.09
C PHE A 239 7.60 -8.30 5.04
N THR A 240 8.14 -7.91 6.20
CA THR A 240 9.05 -6.78 6.34
C THR A 240 10.52 -7.21 6.27
N GLY A 241 11.43 -6.25 6.50
CA GLY A 241 12.86 -6.51 6.62
C GLY A 241 13.23 -7.54 7.70
N LEU A 242 12.32 -7.88 8.63
CA LEU A 242 12.50 -8.95 9.61
C LEU A 242 12.90 -10.28 8.98
N VAL A 243 12.41 -10.61 7.78
CA VAL A 243 12.76 -11.86 7.08
C VAL A 243 14.25 -11.95 6.73
N THR A 244 14.92 -10.80 6.62
CA THR A 244 16.36 -10.71 6.32
C THR A 244 17.24 -10.87 7.55
N PHE A 245 16.68 -10.76 8.76
CA PHE A 245 17.46 -10.76 9.98
C PHE A 245 17.96 -12.16 10.33
N LYS A 246 19.16 -12.22 10.91
CA LYS A 246 19.67 -13.49 11.45
C LYS A 246 18.71 -14.01 12.53
N PRO A 247 18.24 -15.26 12.43
CA PRO A 247 17.36 -15.83 13.44
C PRO A 247 18.00 -15.79 14.84
N LYS A 248 17.19 -15.50 15.86
CA LYS A 248 17.65 -15.58 17.25
C LYS A 248 17.90 -17.05 17.61
N LYS A 249 19.04 -17.35 18.23
CA LYS A 249 19.38 -18.72 18.67
C LYS A 249 18.35 -19.36 19.61
N SER A 250 17.54 -18.55 20.29
CA SER A 250 16.47 -19.00 21.20
C SER A 250 15.19 -19.44 20.49
N ILE A 251 15.03 -19.13 19.21
CA ILE A 251 13.82 -19.47 18.43
C ILE A 251 14.09 -20.80 17.71
N PRO A 252 13.28 -21.84 17.95
CA PRO A 252 13.37 -23.10 17.20
C PRO A 252 13.30 -22.86 15.70
N GLU A 253 14.05 -23.62 14.91
CA GLU A 253 14.09 -23.47 13.44
C GLU A 253 12.69 -23.55 12.80
N THR A 254 11.82 -24.39 13.35
CA THR A 254 10.42 -24.54 12.92
C THR A 254 9.58 -23.27 13.09
N ASP A 255 9.99 -22.39 13.99
CA ASP A 255 9.25 -21.23 14.45
C ASP A 255 9.83 -19.92 13.89
N GLN A 256 10.89 -20.02 13.07
CA GLN A 256 11.53 -18.87 12.45
C GLN A 256 10.67 -18.30 11.31
N LEU A 257 10.64 -16.97 11.20
CA LEU A 257 9.91 -16.27 10.14
C LEU A 257 10.34 -16.69 8.73
N GLN A 258 11.63 -17.00 8.54
CA GLN A 258 12.16 -17.49 7.27
C GLN A 258 11.46 -18.79 6.83
N ARG A 259 11.10 -19.65 7.78
CA ARG A 259 10.39 -20.89 7.47
C ARG A 259 8.98 -20.62 6.93
N VAL A 260 8.36 -19.52 7.34
CA VAL A 260 7.07 -19.08 6.81
C VAL A 260 7.24 -18.60 5.36
N ALA A 261 8.24 -17.75 5.10
CA ALA A 261 8.54 -17.24 3.77
C ALA A 261 8.92 -18.34 2.75
N GLU A 262 9.57 -19.41 3.21
CA GLU A 262 9.86 -20.59 2.39
C GLU A 262 8.60 -21.34 1.95
N ARG A 263 7.63 -21.50 2.86
CA ARG A 263 6.50 -22.42 2.68
C ARG A 263 5.24 -21.77 2.14
N ILE A 264 5.03 -20.49 2.39
CA ILE A 264 3.82 -19.78 2.00
C ILE A 264 3.60 -19.86 0.48
N PRO A 265 2.37 -20.13 -0.02
CA PRO A 265 2.10 -20.12 -1.45
C PRO A 265 2.38 -18.75 -2.09
N LEU A 266 2.88 -18.76 -3.34
CA LEU A 266 3.29 -17.53 -4.05
C LEU A 266 2.15 -16.52 -4.22
N ASP A 267 0.90 -16.98 -4.27
CA ASP A 267 -0.30 -16.16 -4.44
C ASP A 267 -0.90 -15.66 -3.12
N ARG A 268 -0.23 -15.90 -1.98
CA ARG A 268 -0.75 -15.67 -0.63
C ARG A 268 0.11 -14.74 0.23
N PHE A 269 1.15 -14.12 -0.33
CA PHE A 269 1.95 -13.14 0.39
C PHE A 269 2.21 -11.84 -0.39
N MET A 270 2.55 -10.80 0.36
CA MET A 270 3.03 -9.51 -0.13
C MET A 270 4.33 -9.14 0.59
N ILE A 271 4.96 -8.05 0.18
CA ILE A 271 6.21 -7.55 0.76
C ILE A 271 6.03 -6.07 1.09
N GLU A 272 6.68 -5.64 2.16
CA GLU A 272 6.60 -4.26 2.61
C GLU A 272 7.84 -3.85 3.39
N THR A 273 8.02 -2.57 3.60
CA THR A 273 9.17 -2.07 4.36
C THR A 273 8.84 -1.78 5.81
N ASP A 274 7.60 -1.36 6.09
CA ASP A 274 7.23 -0.69 7.35
C ASP A 274 8.13 0.53 7.63
N ALA A 275 8.58 1.20 6.57
CA ALA A 275 9.50 2.32 6.69
C ALA A 275 8.83 3.49 7.42
N PRO A 276 9.51 4.16 8.38
CA PRO A 276 10.97 4.25 8.55
C PRO A 276 11.63 3.16 9.39
N TRP A 277 10.85 2.20 9.91
CA TRP A 277 11.34 1.16 10.79
C TRP A 277 11.83 -0.07 10.02
N LEU A 278 12.39 -1.04 10.75
CA LEU A 278 12.69 -2.39 10.27
C LEU A 278 13.56 -2.50 9.00
N ALA A 279 14.52 -1.58 8.83
CA ALA A 279 15.44 -1.59 7.69
C ALA A 279 16.07 -2.99 7.49
N PRO A 280 15.94 -3.60 6.30
CA PRO A 280 16.44 -4.94 6.03
C PRO A 280 17.98 -4.98 6.04
N GLU A 281 18.56 -6.16 6.26
CA GLU A 281 19.99 -6.39 5.97
C GLU A 281 20.27 -6.13 4.48
N PRO A 282 21.37 -5.45 4.13
CA PRO A 282 22.52 -5.05 4.97
C PRO A 282 22.40 -3.66 5.64
N ASN A 283 21.22 -3.06 5.66
CA ASN A 283 20.97 -1.68 6.13
C ASN A 283 20.43 -1.60 7.56
N ARG A 284 20.51 -2.68 8.33
CA ARG A 284 19.99 -2.75 9.69
C ARG A 284 20.57 -1.62 10.56
N GLY A 285 19.70 -0.92 11.28
CA GLY A 285 20.05 0.23 12.13
C GLY A 285 20.11 1.57 11.41
N LYS A 286 19.85 1.62 10.10
CA LYS A 286 19.62 2.87 9.35
C LYS A 286 18.11 3.16 9.25
N ARG A 287 17.75 4.40 8.90
CA ARG A 287 16.36 4.75 8.51
C ARG A 287 15.98 3.95 7.26
N ASN A 288 14.85 3.25 7.31
CA ASN A 288 14.34 2.51 6.17
C ASN A 288 13.68 3.46 5.15
N ASP A 289 13.46 3.02 3.93
CA ASP A 289 12.59 3.69 2.95
C ASP A 289 12.00 2.66 1.96
N PRO A 290 10.93 2.99 1.20
CA PRO A 290 10.27 2.04 0.30
C PRO A 290 11.19 1.40 -0.75
N THR A 291 12.30 2.04 -1.11
CA THR A 291 13.24 1.47 -2.09
C THR A 291 14.01 0.26 -1.57
N MET A 292 13.98 0.03 -0.25
CA MET A 292 14.61 -1.13 0.39
C MET A 292 13.76 -2.40 0.28
N VAL A 293 12.51 -2.33 -0.21
CA VAL A 293 11.63 -3.50 -0.40
C VAL A 293 12.26 -4.59 -1.29
N LYS A 294 13.18 -4.20 -2.18
CA LYS A 294 13.96 -5.15 -3.00
C LYS A 294 14.79 -6.14 -2.17
N TYR A 295 15.34 -5.72 -1.03
CA TYR A 295 16.14 -6.61 -0.18
C TYR A 295 15.29 -7.70 0.48
N ILE A 296 14.02 -7.39 0.75
CA ILE A 296 13.04 -8.38 1.23
C ILE A 296 12.73 -9.39 0.12
N ALA A 297 12.48 -8.90 -1.10
CA ALA A 297 12.24 -9.78 -2.25
C ALA A 297 13.44 -10.68 -2.56
N GLU A 298 14.66 -10.14 -2.56
CA GLU A 298 15.92 -10.88 -2.73
C GLU A 298 16.06 -11.98 -1.67
N LYS A 299 15.77 -11.66 -0.40
CA LYS A 299 15.86 -12.66 0.67
C LYS A 299 14.84 -13.77 0.50
N ILE A 300 13.60 -13.45 0.15
CA ILE A 300 12.56 -14.46 -0.08
C ILE A 300 12.95 -15.36 -1.28
N ALA A 301 13.52 -14.78 -2.33
CA ALA A 301 14.01 -15.54 -3.49
C ALA A 301 15.12 -16.51 -3.10
N GLU A 302 16.11 -16.06 -2.29
CA GLU A 302 17.17 -16.90 -1.74
C GLU A 302 16.60 -18.07 -0.93
N LEU A 303 15.69 -17.79 0.02
CA LEU A 303 15.09 -18.79 0.89
C LEU A 303 14.31 -19.85 0.10
N ARG A 304 13.59 -19.43 -0.95
CA ARG A 304 12.75 -20.31 -1.76
C ARG A 304 13.49 -21.02 -2.89
N GLY A 305 14.74 -20.62 -3.17
CA GLY A 305 15.51 -21.14 -4.31
C GLY A 305 14.89 -20.80 -5.67
N ILE A 306 14.24 -19.63 -5.77
CA ILE A 306 13.62 -19.10 -6.99
C ILE A 306 14.28 -17.77 -7.38
N THR A 307 13.93 -17.22 -8.54
CA THR A 307 14.48 -15.95 -8.99
C THR A 307 13.85 -14.75 -8.28
N LEU A 308 14.58 -13.64 -8.20
CA LEU A 308 14.04 -12.35 -7.74
C LEU A 308 12.81 -11.94 -8.57
N GLU A 309 12.86 -12.14 -9.87
CA GLU A 309 11.77 -11.82 -10.79
C GLU A 309 10.49 -12.59 -10.45
N GLU A 310 10.58 -13.88 -10.13
CA GLU A 310 9.42 -14.67 -9.72
C GLU A 310 8.76 -14.14 -8.44
N VAL A 311 9.57 -13.70 -7.46
CA VAL A 311 9.06 -13.07 -6.23
C VAL A 311 8.45 -11.70 -6.53
N ALA A 312 9.12 -10.90 -7.35
CA ALA A 312 8.67 -9.56 -7.75
C ALA A 312 7.32 -9.62 -8.46
N VAL A 313 7.17 -10.50 -9.46
CA VAL A 313 5.92 -10.72 -10.19
C VAL A 313 4.82 -11.21 -9.27
N ALA A 314 5.09 -12.23 -8.45
CA ALA A 314 4.07 -12.81 -7.57
C ALA A 314 3.56 -11.80 -6.53
N SER A 315 4.47 -11.16 -5.80
CA SER A 315 4.13 -10.18 -4.75
C SER A 315 3.43 -8.94 -5.32
N THR A 316 3.87 -8.45 -6.47
CA THR A 316 3.25 -7.31 -7.16
C THR A 316 1.85 -7.66 -7.65
N GLN A 317 1.66 -8.79 -8.32
CA GLN A 317 0.33 -9.22 -8.78
C GLN A 317 -0.64 -9.46 -7.62
N ASN A 318 -0.13 -9.96 -6.49
CA ASN A 318 -0.90 -10.11 -5.27
C ASN A 318 -1.37 -8.76 -4.72
N ALA A 319 -0.45 -7.78 -4.59
CA ALA A 319 -0.78 -6.44 -4.12
C ALA A 319 -1.77 -5.73 -5.06
N MET A 320 -1.52 -5.75 -6.37
CA MET A 320 -2.44 -5.17 -7.35
C MET A 320 -3.85 -5.77 -7.25
N ARG A 321 -3.96 -7.10 -7.19
CA ARG A 321 -5.27 -7.78 -7.08
C ARG A 321 -5.96 -7.52 -5.73
N PHE A 322 -5.20 -7.49 -4.64
CA PHE A 322 -5.73 -7.36 -3.29
C PHE A 322 -6.25 -5.94 -3.01
N PHE A 323 -5.47 -4.93 -3.40
CA PHE A 323 -5.77 -3.51 -3.23
C PHE A 323 -6.46 -2.86 -4.44
N ARG A 324 -6.63 -3.60 -5.55
CA ARG A 324 -7.25 -3.14 -6.81
C ARG A 324 -6.57 -1.92 -7.44
N LEU A 325 -5.25 -1.85 -7.33
CA LEU A 325 -4.48 -0.63 -7.69
C LEU A 325 -4.63 -0.21 -9.17
N ASP A 326 -4.99 -1.15 -10.05
CA ASP A 326 -5.28 -0.89 -11.46
C ASP A 326 -6.58 -0.09 -11.68
N GLU A 327 -7.55 -0.18 -10.77
CA GLU A 327 -8.78 0.62 -10.78
C GLU A 327 -8.53 2.07 -10.31
N HIS A 328 -7.39 2.31 -9.65
CA HIS A 328 -7.07 3.57 -8.97
C HIS A 328 -5.95 4.38 -9.65
N ILE A 329 -5.51 4.00 -10.87
CA ILE A 329 -4.49 4.76 -11.61
C ILE A 329 -5.05 6.15 -11.91
N HIS A 330 -4.50 7.15 -11.23
CA HIS A 330 -4.89 8.55 -11.32
C HIS A 330 -4.89 9.01 -12.79
N SER A 331 -6.07 9.41 -13.27
CA SER A 331 -6.30 10.01 -14.59
C SER A 331 -5.82 11.45 -14.67
#